data_AF-A3YW25-F1
#
_entry.id   AF-A3YW25-F1
#
_cell.length_a   1.000
_cell.length_b   1.000
_cell.length_c   1.000
_cell.angle_alpha   90.00
_cell.angle_beta   90.00
_cell.angle_gamma   90.00
#
_symmetry.space_group_name_H-M   'P 1'
#
loop_
_entity.id
_entity.type
_entity.pdbx_description
1 polymer ?
#
loop_
_entity_poly.entity_id
_entity_poly.type
_entity_poly.pdbx_seq_one_letter_code
_entity_poly.pdbx_strand_id
1 'polypeptide(L)'
;MAPLLSQIFPILYGACLLILLWQAFKVMARGFSAVPRPGDPGSSIPMAPGQADEAQLKGDRTGRLTIHPELLDADGQITSEDLLTVRFGGDNDPPKLPAQTD
;
A
#
# COMPACT_ATOMS: atom_id res chain seq x y z
N MET A 1 14.19 -56.73 18.97
CA MET A 1 13.02 -55.89 18.64
C MET A 1 13.13 -54.47 19.21
N ALA A 2 13.66 -54.28 20.43
CA ALA A 2 13.93 -52.95 21.02
C ALA A 2 14.92 -52.02 20.27
N PRO A 3 16.00 -52.47 19.59
CA PRO A 3 16.99 -51.54 19.03
C PRO A 3 16.46 -50.75 17.83
N LEU A 4 15.51 -51.31 17.09
CA LEU A 4 14.86 -50.62 15.97
C LEU A 4 14.04 -49.42 16.46
N LEU A 5 13.37 -49.55 17.62
CA LEU A 5 12.54 -48.49 18.18
C LEU A 5 13.41 -47.29 18.62
N SER A 6 14.52 -47.54 19.32
CA SER A 6 15.48 -46.50 19.72
C SER A 6 16.15 -45.79 18.55
N GLN A 7 16.25 -46.43 17.39
CA GLN A 7 16.80 -45.84 16.17
C GLN A 7 15.75 -45.04 15.37
N ILE A 8 14.48 -45.42 15.46
CA ILE A 8 13.37 -44.71 14.79
C ILE A 8 13.08 -43.37 15.48
N PHE A 9 13.13 -43.29 16.81
CA PHE A 9 12.86 -42.04 17.53
C PHE A 9 13.69 -40.84 17.06
N PRO A 10 15.04 -40.88 17.02
CA PRO A 10 15.84 -39.75 16.57
C PRO A 10 15.61 -39.41 15.09
N ILE A 11 15.35 -40.41 14.23
CA ILE A 11 15.03 -40.18 12.81
C ILE A 11 13.67 -39.48 12.67
N LEU A 12 12.67 -39.92 13.43
CA LEU A 12 11.33 -39.32 13.43
C LEU A 12 11.37 -37.88 13.95
N TYR A 13 12.08 -37.63 15.04
CA TYR A 13 12.27 -36.27 15.58
C TYR A 13 13.02 -35.39 14.58
N GLY A 14 14.08 -35.90 13.95
CA GLY A 14 14.82 -35.19 12.91
C GLY A 14 13.95 -34.85 11.70
N ALA A 15 13.15 -35.81 11.22
CA ALA A 15 12.23 -35.61 10.11
C ALA A 15 11.16 -34.57 10.46
N CYS A 16 10.53 -34.66 11.64
CA CYS A 16 9.59 -33.66 12.13
C CYS A 16 10.22 -32.27 12.21
N LEU A 17 11.45 -32.16 12.75
CA LEU A 17 12.16 -30.89 12.85
C LEU A 17 12.42 -30.29 11.47
N LEU A 18 12.88 -31.07 10.50
CA LEU A 18 13.10 -30.61 9.12
C LEU A 18 11.80 -30.18 8.44
N ILE A 19 10.70 -30.91 8.65
CA ILE A 19 9.38 -30.57 8.11
C ILE A 19 8.89 -29.25 8.71
N LEU A 20 8.97 -29.09 10.04
CA LEU A 20 8.54 -27.87 10.71
C LEU A 20 9.39 -26.67 10.29
N LEU A 21 10.71 -26.85 10.16
CA LEU A 21 11.63 -25.82 9.68
C LEU A 21 11.28 -25.40 8.25
N TRP A 22 11.06 -26.37 7.35
CA TRP A 22 10.62 -26.09 5.98
C TRP A 22 9.30 -25.33 5.97
N GLN A 23 8.31 -25.76 6.74
CA GLN A 23 7.00 -25.11 6.80
C GLN A 23 7.13 -23.64 7.24
N ALA A 24 7.92 -23.37 8.26
CA ALA A 24 8.18 -22.01 8.73
C ALA A 24 8.79 -21.13 7.62
N PHE A 25 9.82 -21.63 6.92
CA PHE A 25 10.43 -20.92 5.78
C PHE A 25 9.44 -20.70 4.64
N LYS A 26 8.62 -21.71 4.30
CA LYS A 26 7.62 -21.61 3.23
C LYS A 26 6.55 -20.56 3.55
N VAL A 27 6.13 -20.48 4.81
CA VAL A 27 5.16 -19.47 5.28
C VAL A 27 5.78 -18.07 5.23
N MET A 28 7.03 -17.91 5.66
CA MET A 28 7.75 -16.64 5.63
C MET A 28 7.99 -16.15 4.18
N ALA A 29 8.34 -17.04 3.25
CA ALA A 29 8.56 -16.70 1.85
C ALA A 29 7.31 -16.11 1.17
N ARG A 30 6.12 -16.60 1.54
CA ARG A 30 4.83 -16.05 1.07
C ARG A 30 4.55 -14.66 1.62
N GLY A 31 4.99 -14.37 2.85
CA GLY A 31 4.89 -13.03 3.43
C GLY A 31 5.78 -11.99 2.73
N PHE A 32 6.93 -12.41 2.19
CA PHE A 32 7.84 -11.52 1.45
C PHE A 32 7.36 -11.21 0.01
N SER A 33 6.71 -12.17 -0.66
CA SER A 33 6.14 -11.96 -2.01
C SER A 33 4.91 -11.05 -2.04
N ALA A 34 4.34 -10.70 -0.88
CA ALA A 34 3.23 -9.76 -0.78
C ALA A 34 3.66 -8.30 -0.66
N VAL A 35 4.97 -8.00 -0.70
CA VAL A 35 5.50 -6.62 -0.73
C VAL A 35 5.56 -6.16 -2.18
N PRO A 36 4.68 -5.25 -2.63
CA PRO A 36 4.76 -4.68 -3.97
C PRO A 36 6.04 -3.86 -4.06
N ARG A 37 6.88 -4.15 -5.05
CA ARG A 37 8.09 -3.37 -5.31
C ARG A 37 7.68 -2.05 -5.97
N PRO A 38 7.91 -0.89 -5.35
CA PRO A 38 7.64 0.38 -6.00
C PRO A 38 8.56 0.51 -7.22
N GLY A 39 7.97 0.57 -8.42
CA GLY A 39 8.70 0.84 -9.67
C GLY A 39 8.76 -0.27 -10.71
N ASP A 40 7.84 -1.23 -10.72
CA ASP A 40 7.79 -2.20 -11.84
C ASP A 40 7.42 -1.47 -13.16
N PRO A 41 8.30 -1.46 -14.19
CA PRO A 41 8.24 -0.55 -15.34
C PRO A 41 7.27 -1.05 -16.43
N GLY A 42 6.08 -1.51 -16.02
CA GLY A 42 5.07 -2.09 -16.90
C GLY A 42 3.87 -1.18 -17.22
N SER A 43 3.75 -0.02 -16.58
CA SER A 43 2.68 0.95 -16.87
C SER A 43 3.24 2.21 -17.51
N SER A 44 3.66 2.07 -18.77
CA SER A 44 3.89 3.22 -19.64
C SER A 44 2.55 3.90 -19.96
N ILE A 45 2.12 4.83 -19.11
CA ILE A 45 1.17 5.88 -19.52
C ILE A 45 2.01 7.07 -19.98
N PRO A 46 1.91 7.53 -21.24
CA PRO A 46 2.60 8.73 -21.68
C PRO A 46 2.00 9.94 -20.95
N MET A 47 2.80 10.57 -20.08
CA MET A 47 2.40 11.73 -19.31
C MET A 47 2.33 12.96 -20.22
N ALA A 48 1.12 13.44 -20.49
CA ALA A 48 0.90 14.76 -21.08
C ALA A 48 1.23 15.84 -20.04
N PRO A 49 1.91 16.94 -20.41
CA PRO A 49 2.33 17.95 -19.45
C PRO A 49 1.17 18.93 -19.21
N GLY A 50 0.70 18.98 -17.97
CA GLY A 50 -0.19 20.03 -17.50
C GLY A 50 -1.50 19.49 -16.98
N GLN A 51 -1.51 19.09 -15.71
CA GLN A 51 -2.60 19.35 -14.78
C GLN A 51 -2.19 18.94 -13.37
N ALA A 52 -2.79 19.63 -12.41
CA ALA A 52 -2.44 19.73 -11.02
C ALA A 52 -2.32 18.38 -10.26
N ASP A 53 -1.81 18.50 -9.04
CA ASP A 53 -1.81 17.49 -7.97
C ASP A 53 -0.58 16.59 -7.84
N GLU A 54 0.53 17.22 -7.44
CA GLU A 54 1.66 16.55 -6.77
C GLU A 54 1.27 15.89 -5.43
N ALA A 55 0.01 16.01 -4.98
CA ALA A 55 -0.49 15.33 -3.78
C ALA A 55 -0.86 13.85 -4.01
N GLN A 56 -1.04 13.40 -5.27
CA GLN A 56 -1.54 12.04 -5.56
C GLN A 56 -0.44 11.00 -5.86
N LEU A 57 0.84 11.40 -5.93
CA LEU A 57 1.94 10.48 -6.27
C LEU A 57 2.57 9.78 -5.05
N LYS A 58 2.12 10.10 -3.84
CA LYS A 58 2.51 9.33 -2.65
C LYS A 58 1.43 8.30 -2.35
N GLY A 59 1.35 7.29 -3.21
CA GLY A 59 0.52 6.11 -2.98
C GLY A 59 0.67 5.63 -1.54
N ASP A 60 -0.46 5.39 -0.90
CA ASP A 60 -0.52 4.91 0.48
C ASP A 60 0.45 3.74 0.68
N ARG A 61 1.16 3.76 1.82
CA ARG A 61 2.12 2.73 2.24
C ARG A 61 1.48 1.35 2.37
N THR A 62 0.15 1.28 2.44
CA THR A 62 -0.63 0.03 2.46
C THR A 62 -1.01 -0.49 1.08
N GLY A 63 -0.79 0.28 0.01
CA GLY A 63 -1.23 -0.05 -1.35
C GLY A 63 -2.76 -0.03 -1.53
N ARG A 64 -3.51 0.40 -0.51
CA ARG A 64 -4.96 0.58 -0.58
C ARG A 64 -5.27 2.05 -0.74
N LEU A 65 -6.29 2.37 -1.54
CA LEU A 65 -6.81 3.73 -1.60
C LEU A 65 -7.38 4.08 -0.23
N THR A 66 -6.68 4.92 0.54
CA THR A 66 -7.19 5.48 1.78
C THR A 66 -7.88 6.79 1.48
N ILE A 67 -9.20 6.80 1.66
CA ILE A 67 -10.03 8.00 1.61
C ILE A 67 -10.20 8.45 3.07
N HIS A 68 -9.93 9.73 3.33
CA HIS A 68 -10.17 10.33 4.64
C HIS A 68 -11.68 10.21 4.98
N PRO A 69 -12.06 9.80 6.20
CA PRO A 69 -13.47 9.59 6.56
C PRO A 69 -14.31 10.86 6.44
N GLU A 70 -13.69 12.05 6.53
CA GLU A 70 -14.33 13.34 6.33
C GLU A 70 -14.75 13.60 4.87
N LEU A 71 -14.26 12.79 3.92
CA LEU A 71 -14.64 12.85 2.51
C LEU A 71 -15.77 11.87 2.16
N LEU A 72 -16.32 11.17 3.15
CA LEU A 72 -17.37 10.18 2.97
C LEU A 72 -18.69 10.69 3.54
N ASP A 73 -19.80 10.43 2.86
CA ASP A 73 -21.14 10.68 3.36
C ASP A 73 -21.60 9.59 4.36
N ALA A 74 -22.82 9.71 4.87
CA ALA A 74 -23.40 8.76 5.82
C ALA A 74 -23.53 7.33 5.27
N ASP A 75 -23.56 7.18 3.94
CA ASP A 75 -23.67 5.91 3.24
C ASP A 75 -22.28 5.36 2.82
N GLY A 76 -21.20 6.09 3.15
CA GLY A 76 -19.82 5.70 2.86
C GLY A 76 -19.39 5.91 1.41
N GLN A 77 -20.10 6.77 0.65
CA GLN A 77 -19.71 7.22 -0.68
C GLN A 77 -18.96 8.55 -0.60
N ILE A 78 -18.26 8.95 -1.68
CA ILE A 78 -17.61 10.26 -1.74
C ILE A 78 -18.65 11.37 -1.55
N THR A 79 -18.44 12.18 -0.53
CA THR A 79 -19.33 13.29 -0.21
C THR A 79 -19.31 14.33 -1.32
N SER A 80 -20.49 14.82 -1.70
CA SER A 80 -20.67 15.92 -2.66
C SER A 80 -20.98 17.24 -1.96
N GLU A 81 -20.88 17.28 -0.63
CA GLU A 81 -21.14 18.46 0.16
C GLU A 81 -19.96 19.45 0.12
N ASP A 82 -20.25 20.74 0.34
CA ASP A 82 -19.22 21.77 0.37
C ASP A 82 -18.45 21.68 1.70
N LEU A 83 -17.19 21.26 1.63
CA LEU A 83 -16.34 21.09 2.80
C LEU A 83 -15.71 22.42 3.23
N LEU A 84 -15.89 22.76 4.50
CA LEU A 84 -15.29 23.98 5.05
C LEU A 84 -13.76 23.88 5.07
N THR A 85 -13.10 24.75 4.29
CA THR A 85 -11.64 24.86 4.30
C THR A 85 -11.23 26.12 5.06
N VAL A 86 -10.47 25.95 6.15
CA VAL A 86 -9.88 27.09 6.86
C VAL A 86 -8.59 27.47 6.16
N ARG A 87 -8.59 28.63 5.50
CA ARG A 87 -7.36 29.23 4.95
C ARG A 87 -6.73 30.11 6.02
N PHE A 88 -5.55 29.74 6.49
CA PHE A 88 -4.76 30.62 7.35
C PHE A 88 -4.15 31.72 6.48
N GLY A 89 -4.75 32.91 6.52
CA GLY A 89 -4.25 34.09 5.83
C GLY A 89 -3.03 34.65 6.55
N GLY A 90 -1.85 34.42 5.99
CA GLY A 90 -0.68 35.26 6.18
C GLY A 90 -0.14 35.61 4.80
N ASP A 91 -0.50 36.79 4.31
CA ASP A 91 0.01 37.49 3.12
C ASP A 91 0.92 36.67 2.19
N ASN A 92 0.38 36.01 1.16
CA ASN A 92 1.09 35.64 -0.07
C ASN A 92 0.07 35.33 -1.20
N ASP A 93 -0.11 36.27 -2.13
CA ASP A 93 -1.00 36.24 -3.31
C ASP A 93 -0.83 35.02 -4.25
N PRO A 94 -1.92 34.49 -4.84
CA PRO A 94 -1.90 33.75 -6.11
C PRO A 94 -2.35 34.63 -7.32
N PRO A 95 -2.01 34.24 -8.58
CA PRO A 95 -1.63 35.16 -9.65
C PRO A 95 -2.81 35.87 -10.34
N LYS A 96 -2.57 37.13 -10.78
CA LYS A 96 -3.46 37.90 -11.67
C LYS A 96 -3.74 37.14 -12.97
N LEU A 97 -5.01 36.84 -13.26
CA LEU A 97 -5.45 36.47 -14.60
C LEU A 97 -5.40 37.70 -15.53
N PRO A 98 -4.97 37.55 -16.81
CA PRO A 98 -4.99 38.66 -17.75
C PRO A 98 -6.42 39.05 -18.09
N ALA A 99 -6.67 40.36 -18.10
CA ALA A 99 -7.95 40.98 -18.41
C ALA A 99 -8.49 40.50 -19.77
N GLN A 100 -9.71 40.00 -19.78
CA GLN A 100 -10.49 39.79 -20.98
C GLN A 100 -11.42 41.01 -21.13
N THR A 101 -11.00 41.95 -21.97
CA THR A 101 -11.79 43.10 -22.41
C THR A 101 -12.45 42.72 -23.72
N ASP A 102 -13.79 42.66 -23.74
CA ASP A 102 -14.59 42.78 -24.96
C ASP A 102 -14.82 44.26 -25.31
#